data_AF-A0A6B1KIX1-F1
#
_entry.id   AF-A0A6B1KIX1-F1
#
_cell.length_a   1.000
_cell.length_b   1.000
_cell.length_c   1.000
_cell.angle_alpha   90.00
_cell.angle_beta   90.00
_cell.angle_gamma   90.00
#
_symmetry.space_group_name_H-M   'P 1'
#
loop_
_entity.id
_entity.type
_entity.pdbx_description
1 polymer ?
#
loop_
_entity_poly.entity_id
_entity_poly.type
_entity_poly.pdbx_seq_one_letter_code
_entity_poly.pdbx_strand_id
1 'polypeptide(L)'
;LALFIGQGGRMLTGSGWDRIRWRAWKRMKQWSVHHSAPVLPRRCWVFHDTRHTFALRLLIFLTREALGDVDSEQTPMATLLDHMVGNPLLVVQRRLGHAHPSTTYRYIQYLKDPMREVDAAFRRWSAAGGASYVTVARRLMNLEPAGATQG
;
A
#
# COMPACT_ATOMS: atom_id res chain seq x y z
N LEU A 1 -7.04 -27.88 -21.71
CA LEU A 1 -7.76 -27.68 -20.42
C LEU A 1 -8.11 -26.20 -20.29
N ALA A 2 -9.37 -25.83 -19.99
CA ALA A 2 -9.74 -24.45 -19.70
C ALA A 2 -10.21 -24.37 -18.23
N LEU A 3 -9.50 -23.58 -17.40
CA LEU A 3 -9.83 -23.41 -15.97
C LEU A 3 -11.08 -22.55 -15.76
N PHE A 4 -11.37 -21.63 -16.71
CA PHE A 4 -12.51 -20.73 -16.65
C PHE A 4 -13.44 -20.96 -17.82
N ILE A 5 -14.68 -21.28 -17.49
CA ILE A 5 -15.70 -21.71 -18.44
C ILE A 5 -16.82 -20.66 -18.50
N GLY A 6 -17.10 -20.19 -19.71
CA GLY A 6 -18.23 -19.32 -20.03
C GLY A 6 -19.46 -20.13 -20.44
N GLN A 7 -20.47 -19.44 -20.97
CA GLN A 7 -21.67 -20.12 -21.45
C GLN A 7 -21.35 -21.10 -22.59
N GLY A 8 -22.05 -22.24 -22.58
CA GLY A 8 -21.86 -23.30 -23.58
C GLY A 8 -20.57 -24.10 -23.41
N GLY A 9 -19.96 -24.10 -22.22
CA GLY A 9 -18.76 -24.92 -21.94
C GLY A 9 -17.47 -24.41 -22.57
N ARG A 10 -17.50 -23.23 -23.20
CA ARG A 10 -16.37 -22.64 -23.91
C ARG A 10 -15.53 -21.77 -22.98
N MET A 11 -14.26 -21.59 -23.31
CA MET A 11 -13.38 -20.66 -22.59
C MET A 11 -13.93 -19.22 -22.64
N LEU A 12 -13.77 -18.48 -21.55
CA LEU A 12 -14.14 -17.06 -21.51
C LEU A 12 -13.30 -16.24 -22.49
N THR A 13 -13.97 -15.45 -23.32
CA THR A 13 -13.35 -14.45 -24.19
C THR A 13 -13.03 -13.16 -23.40
N GLY A 14 -12.23 -12.26 -24.00
CA GLY A 14 -11.99 -10.93 -23.43
C GLY A 14 -13.30 -10.15 -23.17
N SER A 15 -14.24 -10.18 -24.11
CA SER A 15 -15.56 -9.56 -23.95
C SER A 15 -16.41 -10.22 -22.85
N GLY A 16 -16.26 -11.53 -22.63
CA GLY A 16 -16.86 -12.25 -21.51
C GLY A 16 -16.35 -11.75 -20.16
N TRP A 17 -15.02 -11.60 -20.04
CA TRP A 17 -14.38 -11.02 -18.85
C TRP A 17 -14.80 -9.56 -18.61
N ASP A 18 -14.90 -8.75 -19.66
CA ASP A 18 -15.39 -7.38 -19.54
C ASP A 18 -16.83 -7.30 -19.05
N ARG A 19 -17.70 -8.19 -19.52
CA ARG A 19 -19.09 -8.26 -19.05
C ARG A 19 -19.15 -8.61 -17.56
N ILE A 20 -18.35 -9.57 -17.11
CA ILE A 20 -18.25 -9.94 -15.69
C ILE A 20 -17.79 -8.74 -14.86
N ARG A 21 -16.74 -8.06 -15.31
CA ARG A 21 -16.18 -6.86 -14.67
C ARG A 21 -17.21 -5.74 -14.53
N TRP A 22 -17.92 -5.40 -15.61
CA TRP A 22 -18.96 -4.37 -15.58
C TRP A 22 -20.15 -4.73 -14.67
N ARG A 23 -20.54 -6.01 -14.63
CA ARG A 23 -21.58 -6.49 -13.70
C ARG A 23 -21.14 -6.37 -12.24
N ALA A 24 -19.88 -6.72 -11.93
CA ALA A 24 -19.31 -6.51 -10.61
C ALA A 24 -19.28 -5.02 -10.24
N TRP A 25 -18.82 -4.17 -11.16
CA TRP A 25 -18.81 -2.71 -10.97
C TRP A 25 -20.19 -2.13 -10.70
N LYS A 26 -21.23 -2.57 -11.43
CA LYS A 26 -22.61 -2.12 -11.21
C LYS A 26 -23.08 -2.44 -9.79
N ARG A 27 -22.82 -3.66 -9.30
CA ARG A 27 -23.15 -4.07 -7.93
C ARG A 27 -22.39 -3.25 -6.88
N MET A 28 -21.11 -3.00 -7.11
CA MET A 28 -20.30 -2.15 -6.21
C MET A 28 -20.86 -0.74 -6.12
N LYS A 29 -21.23 -0.11 -7.25
CA LYS A 29 -21.85 1.23 -7.25
C LYS A 29 -23.22 1.28 -6.58
N GLN A 30 -24.00 0.20 -6.67
CA GLN A 30 -25.25 0.12 -5.92
C GLN A 30 -24.98 0.09 -4.42
N TRP A 31 -23.93 -0.61 -4.00
CA TRP A 31 -23.54 -0.71 -2.60
C TRP A 31 -22.86 0.56 -2.05
N SER A 32 -22.27 1.42 -2.89
CA SER A 32 -21.50 2.59 -2.43
C SER A 32 -22.31 3.66 -1.68
N VAL A 33 -23.64 3.57 -1.70
CA VAL A 33 -24.52 4.49 -0.96
C VAL A 33 -24.57 4.12 0.54
N HIS A 34 -24.18 2.89 0.92
CA HIS A 34 -24.15 2.49 2.32
C HIS A 34 -23.01 3.16 3.08
N HIS A 35 -23.29 3.59 4.32
CA HIS A 35 -22.31 4.28 5.18
C HIS A 35 -21.05 3.45 5.48
N SER A 36 -21.15 2.12 5.46
CA SER A 36 -20.02 1.20 5.66
C SER A 36 -19.34 0.78 4.36
N ALA A 37 -19.76 1.32 3.21
CA ALA A 37 -19.18 0.93 1.94
C ALA A 37 -17.75 1.49 1.77
N PRO A 38 -16.81 0.71 1.22
CA PRO A 38 -15.49 1.21 0.92
C PRO A 38 -15.56 2.26 -0.21
N VAL A 39 -14.65 3.24 -0.16
CA VAL A 39 -14.53 4.27 -1.20
C VAL A 39 -14.19 3.61 -2.53
N LEU A 40 -15.03 3.85 -3.54
CA LEU A 40 -14.81 3.35 -4.88
C LEU A 40 -13.87 4.25 -5.70
N PRO A 41 -13.09 3.69 -6.64
CA PRO A 41 -12.32 4.49 -7.59
C PRO A 41 -13.24 5.34 -8.49
N ARG A 42 -12.72 6.47 -8.99
CA ARG A 42 -13.48 7.40 -9.86
C ARG A 42 -13.98 6.77 -11.17
N ARG A 43 -13.28 5.75 -11.66
CA ARG A 43 -13.60 4.99 -12.87
C ARG A 43 -13.73 3.51 -12.54
N CYS A 44 -14.43 2.76 -13.39
CA CYS A 44 -14.46 1.31 -13.29
C CYS A 44 -13.03 0.76 -13.37
N TRP A 45 -12.67 -0.11 -12.45
CA TRP A 45 -11.39 -0.79 -12.43
C TRP A 45 -11.21 -1.70 -13.66
N VAL A 46 -9.96 -1.98 -14.02
CA VAL A 46 -9.54 -3.00 -14.99
C VAL A 46 -8.81 -4.14 -14.28
N PHE A 47 -8.69 -5.32 -14.91
CA PHE A 47 -8.01 -6.47 -14.29
C PHE A 47 -6.53 -6.19 -13.98
N HIS A 48 -5.89 -5.25 -14.67
CA HIS A 48 -4.54 -4.81 -14.31
C HIS A 48 -4.50 -4.03 -12.99
N ASP A 49 -5.56 -3.31 -12.62
CA ASP A 49 -5.61 -2.60 -11.34
C ASP A 49 -5.60 -3.59 -10.17
N THR A 50 -6.35 -4.69 -10.27
CA THR A 50 -6.39 -5.72 -9.22
C THR A 50 -5.04 -6.43 -9.09
N ARG A 51 -4.35 -6.66 -10.21
CA ARG A 51 -2.96 -7.16 -10.21
C ARG A 51 -2.00 -6.19 -9.51
N HIS A 52 -2.11 -4.89 -9.77
CA HIS A 52 -1.30 -3.87 -9.09
C HIS A 52 -1.62 -3.79 -7.59
N THR A 53 -2.89 -3.85 -7.20
CA THR A 53 -3.31 -3.89 -5.79
C THR A 53 -2.74 -5.11 -5.07
N PHE A 54 -2.84 -6.30 -5.68
CA PHE A 54 -2.26 -7.52 -5.12
C PHE A 54 -0.75 -7.41 -4.94
N ALA A 55 -0.05 -6.93 -5.98
CA ALA A 55 1.39 -6.74 -5.94
C ALA A 55 1.83 -5.82 -4.80
N LEU A 56 1.15 -4.68 -4.63
CA LEU A 56 1.48 -3.71 -3.60
C LEU A 56 1.18 -4.27 -2.20
N ARG A 57 0.03 -4.91 -2.00
CA ARG A 57 -0.33 -5.53 -0.72
C ARG A 57 0.63 -6.64 -0.33
N LEU A 58 1.02 -7.47 -1.28
CA LEU A 58 2.01 -8.53 -1.07
C LEU A 58 3.38 -7.95 -0.73
N LEU A 59 3.80 -6.90 -1.43
CA LEU A 59 5.06 -6.23 -1.16
C LEU A 59 5.08 -5.64 0.25
N ILE A 60 4.04 -4.91 0.64
CA ILE A 60 3.90 -4.36 2.00
C ILE A 60 3.96 -5.46 3.06
N PHE A 61 3.25 -6.57 2.83
CA PHE A 61 3.24 -7.71 3.75
C PHE A 61 4.64 -8.31 3.91
N LEU A 62 5.30 -8.68 2.81
CA LEU A 62 6.62 -9.28 2.82
C LEU A 62 7.68 -8.34 3.41
N THR A 63 7.57 -7.03 3.16
CA THR A 63 8.45 -6.04 3.78
C THR A 63 8.24 -5.96 5.29
N ARG A 64 7.00 -6.06 5.78
CA ARG A 64 6.73 -6.06 7.22
C ARG A 64 7.24 -7.34 7.90
N GLU A 65 7.00 -8.49 7.28
CA GLU A 65 7.53 -9.77 7.78
C GLU A 65 9.06 -9.73 7.87
N ALA A 66 9.73 -9.29 6.79
CA ALA A 66 11.19 -9.21 6.77
C ALA A 66 11.76 -8.21 7.80
N LEU A 67 11.05 -7.12 8.12
CA LEU A 67 11.47 -6.18 9.16
C LEU A 67 11.19 -6.71 10.58
N GLY A 68 10.07 -7.41 10.77
CA GLY A 68 9.72 -8.02 12.06
C GLY A 68 10.69 -9.12 12.47
N ASP A 69 11.19 -9.90 11.50
CA ASP A 69 12.22 -10.93 11.71
C ASP A 69 13.56 -10.32 12.15
N VAL A 70 13.92 -9.15 11.60
CA VAL A 70 15.15 -8.43 11.91
C VAL A 70 15.12 -7.81 13.31
N ASP A 71 13.97 -7.31 13.78
CA ASP A 71 13.84 -6.76 15.13
C ASP A 71 13.91 -7.86 16.21
N SER A 72 13.59 -9.12 15.88
CA SER A 72 13.71 -10.27 16.79
C SER A 72 15.12 -10.86 16.89
N GLU A 73 15.99 -10.65 15.89
CA GLU A 73 17.33 -11.22 15.85
C GLU A 73 18.43 -10.15 15.99
N GLN A 74 18.97 -9.99 17.21
CA GLN A 74 20.24 -9.27 17.47
C GLN A 74 21.46 -10.06 16.95
N THR A 75 21.42 -10.60 15.73
CA THR A 75 22.47 -11.48 15.20
C THR A 75 23.25 -10.80 14.07
N PRO A 76 24.60 -10.86 14.05
CA PRO A 76 25.41 -10.08 13.13
C PRO A 76 25.30 -10.62 11.69
N MET A 77 24.93 -9.75 10.75
CA MET A 77 25.10 -9.92 9.30
C MET A 77 24.70 -11.32 8.78
N ALA A 78 23.40 -11.62 8.82
CA ALA A 78 22.82 -12.69 8.01
C ALA A 78 23.20 -12.46 6.53
N THR A 79 23.77 -13.50 5.94
CA THR A 79 24.49 -13.52 4.66
C THR A 79 23.74 -12.81 3.51
N LEU A 80 24.46 -12.19 2.59
CA LEU A 80 23.92 -11.55 1.35
C LEU A 80 22.86 -12.37 0.62
N LEU A 81 22.93 -13.70 0.68
CA LEU A 81 21.95 -14.62 0.11
C LEU A 81 20.58 -14.59 0.82
N ASP A 82 20.51 -14.44 2.15
CA ASP A 82 19.24 -14.27 2.87
C ASP A 82 18.61 -12.91 2.57
N HIS A 83 19.42 -11.86 2.44
CA HIS A 83 18.93 -10.56 1.96
C HIS A 83 18.46 -10.59 0.50
N MET A 84 19.02 -11.46 -0.35
CA MET A 84 18.58 -11.65 -1.75
C MET A 84 17.36 -12.57 -1.88
N VAL A 85 17.27 -13.65 -1.10
CA VAL A 85 16.13 -14.59 -1.09
C VAL A 85 14.92 -13.97 -0.40
N GLY A 86 15.17 -13.23 0.68
CA GLY A 86 14.19 -12.46 1.45
C GLY A 86 13.82 -11.11 0.84
N ASN A 87 14.45 -10.67 -0.27
CA ASN A 87 14.12 -9.39 -0.88
C ASN A 87 12.65 -9.37 -1.33
N PRO A 88 11.77 -8.60 -0.66
CA PRO A 88 10.34 -8.59 -0.96
C PRO A 88 10.04 -8.26 -2.43
N LEU A 89 10.89 -7.44 -3.06
CA LEU A 89 10.75 -7.06 -4.46
C LEU A 89 11.02 -8.24 -5.42
N LEU A 90 12.02 -9.07 -5.14
CA LEU A 90 12.33 -10.22 -6.00
C LEU A 90 11.24 -11.29 -5.89
N VAL A 91 10.67 -11.48 -4.69
CA VAL A 91 9.53 -12.38 -4.50
C VAL A 91 8.31 -11.89 -5.29
N VAL A 92 7.98 -10.60 -5.21
CA VAL A 92 6.87 -10.00 -5.96
C VAL A 92 7.12 -10.08 -7.47
N GLN A 93 8.35 -9.79 -7.93
CA GLN A 93 8.71 -9.90 -9.35
C GLN A 93 8.47 -11.32 -9.89
N ARG A 94 8.95 -12.35 -9.17
CA ARG A 94 8.76 -13.76 -9.56
C ARG A 94 7.29 -14.16 -9.58
N ARG A 95 6.53 -13.83 -8.53
CA ARG A 95 5.11 -14.20 -8.43
C ARG A 95 4.23 -13.51 -9.48
N LEU A 96 4.61 -12.32 -9.91
CA LEU A 96 3.92 -11.64 -10.99
C LEU A 96 4.41 -12.08 -12.38
N GLY A 97 5.58 -12.72 -12.49
CA GLY A 97 6.18 -13.06 -13.78
C GLY A 97 6.65 -11.83 -14.55
N HIS A 98 7.19 -10.82 -13.86
CA HIS A 98 7.77 -9.65 -14.52
C HIS A 98 9.14 -9.99 -15.11
N ALA A 99 9.26 -9.82 -16.42
CA ALA A 99 10.52 -10.04 -17.14
C ALA A 99 11.62 -9.05 -16.71
N HIS A 100 11.26 -7.79 -16.41
CA HIS A 100 12.22 -6.76 -16.00
C HIS A 100 11.91 -6.25 -14.58
N PRO A 101 12.92 -6.11 -13.70
CA PRO A 101 12.76 -5.56 -12.36
C PRO A 101 12.16 -4.15 -12.29
N SER A 102 12.34 -3.32 -13.33
CA SER A 102 11.85 -1.94 -13.39
C SER A 102 10.33 -1.87 -13.25
N THR A 103 9.61 -2.84 -13.80
CA THR A 103 8.15 -2.97 -13.66
C THR A 103 7.74 -3.18 -12.19
N THR A 104 8.56 -3.90 -11.42
CA THR A 104 8.32 -4.13 -9.99
C THR A 104 8.76 -2.94 -9.14
N TYR A 105 9.84 -2.24 -9.51
CA TYR A 105 10.31 -1.05 -8.80
C TYR A 105 9.30 0.10 -8.79
N ARG A 106 8.38 0.14 -9.76
CA ARG A 106 7.23 1.05 -9.73
C ARG A 106 6.37 0.93 -8.47
N TYR A 107 6.44 -0.15 -7.70
CA TYR A 107 5.71 -0.27 -6.43
C TYR A 107 6.41 0.41 -5.25
N ILE A 108 7.72 0.64 -5.32
CA ILE A 108 8.50 1.26 -4.24
C ILE A 108 8.00 2.69 -3.95
N GLN A 109 7.62 3.43 -5.00
CA GLN A 109 7.08 4.78 -4.85
C GLN A 109 5.78 4.83 -4.03
N TYR A 110 5.07 3.70 -3.91
CA TYR A 110 3.85 3.59 -3.10
C TYR A 110 4.10 2.95 -1.73
N LEU A 111 5.31 2.43 -1.47
CA LEU A 111 5.73 1.96 -0.14
C LEU A 111 6.17 3.11 0.76
N LYS A 112 6.78 4.14 0.15
CA LYS A 112 7.06 5.38 0.86
C LYS A 112 5.72 6.04 1.16
N ASP A 113 5.27 5.88 2.39
CA ASP A 113 4.45 6.89 3.04
C ASP A 113 5.43 7.83 3.75
N PRO A 114 6.01 8.82 3.04
CA PRO A 114 6.96 9.75 3.64
C PRO A 114 6.32 10.48 4.84
N MET A 115 5.00 10.65 4.82
CA MET A 115 4.27 11.22 5.94
C MET A 115 4.25 10.29 7.14
N ARG A 116 4.22 8.96 6.97
CA ARG A 116 4.31 8.02 8.10
C ARG A 116 5.62 8.13 8.87
N GLU A 117 6.74 8.31 8.16
CA GLU A 117 8.07 8.50 8.78
C GLU A 117 8.16 9.87 9.47
N VAL A 118 7.67 10.92 8.81
CA VAL A 118 7.57 12.27 9.39
C VAL A 118 6.66 12.26 10.63
N ASP A 119 5.50 11.63 10.57
CA ASP A 119 4.55 11.50 11.68
C ASP A 119 5.12 10.67 12.83
N ALA A 120 5.92 9.64 12.53
CA ALA A 120 6.63 8.87 13.55
C ALA A 120 7.73 9.70 14.23
N ALA A 121 8.51 10.46 13.44
CA ALA A 121 9.53 11.36 13.95
C ALA A 121 8.91 12.48 14.81
N PHE A 122 7.81 13.09 14.37
CA PHE A 122 7.09 14.12 15.12
C PHE A 122 6.45 13.58 16.39
N ARG A 123 5.91 12.36 16.38
CA ARG A 123 5.41 11.71 17.60
C ARG A 123 6.52 11.50 18.62
N ARG A 124 7.70 11.02 18.17
CA ARG A 124 8.88 10.85 19.03
C ARG A 124 9.41 12.17 19.58
N TRP A 125 9.49 13.20 18.73
CA TRP A 125 9.88 14.56 19.10
C TRP A 125 8.93 15.16 20.15
N SER A 126 7.61 15.03 19.92
CA SER A 126 6.59 15.54 20.84
C SER A 126 6.62 14.81 22.19
N ALA A 127 6.80 13.49 22.17
CA ALA A 127 6.95 12.70 23.40
C ALA A 127 8.22 13.05 24.20
N ALA A 128 9.27 13.54 23.54
CA ALA A 128 10.49 14.05 24.16
C ALA A 128 10.38 15.52 24.63
N GLY A 129 9.16 16.09 24.65
CA GLY A 129 8.90 17.46 25.11
C GLY A 129 9.07 18.54 24.03
N GLY A 130 9.25 18.15 22.76
CA GLY A 130 9.31 19.10 21.66
C GLY A 130 7.93 19.54 21.15
N ALA A 131 7.89 20.62 20.36
CA ALA A 131 6.64 21.20 19.86
C ALA A 131 5.83 20.25 18.94
N SER A 132 4.50 20.22 19.15
CA SER A 132 3.56 19.46 18.31
C SER A 132 3.27 20.16 16.96
N TYR A 133 2.66 19.42 16.02
CA TYR A 133 2.25 19.95 14.71
C TYR A 133 1.36 21.21 14.83
N VAL A 134 0.43 21.20 15.78
CA VAL A 134 -0.48 22.33 16.05
C VAL A 134 0.29 23.55 16.55
N THR A 135 1.31 23.33 17.39
CA THR A 135 2.15 24.39 17.96
C THR A 135 3.01 25.06 16.89
N VAL A 136 3.66 24.26 16.04
CA VAL A 136 4.48 24.78 14.92
C VAL A 136 3.61 25.51 13.90
N ALA A 137 2.44 24.94 13.57
CA ALA A 137 1.51 25.56 12.62
C ALA A 137 0.94 26.89 13.15
N ARG A 138 0.59 26.98 14.45
CA ARG A 138 0.16 28.23 15.07
C ARG A 138 1.24 29.31 15.04
N ARG A 139 2.49 28.94 15.33
CA ARG A 139 3.63 29.87 15.26
C ARG A 139 3.87 30.38 13.84
N LEU A 140 3.82 29.51 12.84
CA LEU A 140 3.99 29.88 11.43
C LEU A 140 2.83 30.73 10.89
N MET A 141 1.62 30.53 11.41
CA MET A 141 0.43 31.31 11.05
C MET A 141 0.26 32.59 11.90
N ASN A 142 1.23 32.94 12.77
CA ASN A 142 1.15 34.07 13.71
C ASN A 142 -0.11 34.05 14.59
N LEU A 143 -0.60 32.87 14.96
CA LEU A 143 -1.80 32.65 15.78
C LEU A 143 -1.49 32.50 17.28
N GLU A 144 -0.31 32.91 17.74
CA GLU A 144 0.04 32.87 19.17
C GLU A 144 -0.83 33.90 19.94
N PRO A 145 -1.52 33.49 21.02
CA PRO A 145 -2.06 34.46 21.96
C PRO A 145 -0.89 35.10 22.72
N ALA A 146 -0.84 36.42 22.75
CA ALA A 146 0.11 37.15 23.56
C ALA A 146 -0.09 36.79 25.05
N GLY A 147 0.88 36.08 25.63
CA GLY A 147 1.10 36.05 27.08
C GLY A 147 0.62 34.80 27.82
N ALA A 148 1.57 33.94 28.17
CA ALA A 148 1.63 33.33 29.49
C ALA A 148 3.12 33.17 29.85
N THR A 149 3.67 34.26 30.39
CA THR A 149 4.92 34.24 31.16
C THR A 149 4.80 33.29 32.33
N GLN A 150 5.93 32.66 32.63
CA GLN A 150 6.18 31.76 33.77
C GLN A 150 5.61 32.30 35.08
N GLY A 151 5.05 31.38 35.87
CA GLY A 151 4.74 31.48 37.30
C GLY A 151 4.70 30.06 37.85
#